data_AF-A0A7M7NTU4-F1
#
_entry.id   AF-A0A7M7NTU4-F1
#
_cell.length_a   1.000
_cell.length_b   1.000
_cell.length_c   1.000
_cell.angle_alpha   90.00
_cell.angle_beta   90.00
_cell.angle_gamma   90.00
#
_symmetry.space_group_name_H-M   'P 1'
#
loop_
_entity.id
_entity.type
_entity.pdbx_description
1 polymer ?
#
loop_
_entity_poly.entity_id
_entity_poly.type
_entity_poly.pdbx_seq_one_letter_code
_entity_poly.pdbx_strand_id
1 'polypeptide(L)'
;MDASAVRCAPDNLGKDSAGTLWPFRRRSGVRRVMKFALVTLLCCLLVEHCIGQGIDVKDDLKRRFPNLHKRGLLPGLLGKRANGAPPQVGVGRQMLPAAQKPGAKAPPPAGDTRPRHLVPQPANGPVIELPMVKYHEVPWKNSVEHNFKWQENQRSFFTCPRGYFISELSYRFDTAQSTLNRPWASKQGSKMYTIADKIAKKLSPEPREARLRRGEANSPPNARQHFMDMVAPGAQVINQSPLTQTGCDPILFCLGHQACLFKITVDLCGFDPVPGKRKMFFITVKCTSDSDEGLYGKTKGALELMRREREHVMYIYFDELHSDKTVTQDTLYQIPEEEVFGISCPRPQMALQNGYAGFCTQRTPSVEHMVESLWKVLGRVPYRECRQELVQGYCAYHYNLTGGCVPPAFVEQPVDGTIARPGEIHFSFKAMPKPGPRLDLSEHEKVLGDPHVSLIPARLGFLILAHTSPKTLDQLLRSVYRPYFHYVIHVDYRADSVRDEIMDMVSQLGDKGHNIRVLPKERSFVASWGSFDIVRAELEVRSDLDMLLYPD
;
A
#
# COMPACT_ATOMS: atom_id res chain seq x y z
N MET A 1 14.49 -2.22 -29.02
CA MET A 1 14.04 -3.06 -27.89
C MET A 1 13.11 -2.21 -27.06
N ASP A 2 11.81 -2.31 -27.33
CA ASP A 2 10.78 -1.52 -26.64
C ASP A 2 10.63 -2.00 -25.20
N ALA A 3 11.01 -1.16 -24.24
CA ALA A 3 10.84 -1.41 -22.82
C ALA A 3 9.49 -0.87 -22.34
N SER A 4 8.40 -1.54 -22.74
CA SER A 4 7.10 -1.40 -22.08
C SER A 4 7.13 -2.19 -20.77
N ALA A 5 7.82 -1.65 -19.76
CA ALA A 5 7.72 -2.14 -18.40
C ALA A 5 6.32 -1.80 -17.86
N VAL A 6 5.36 -2.70 -18.07
CA VAL A 6 4.03 -2.65 -17.45
C VAL A 6 4.24 -2.59 -15.94
N ARG A 7 3.79 -1.49 -15.33
CA ARG A 7 3.97 -1.25 -13.90
C ARG A 7 2.84 -1.88 -13.13
N CYS A 8 3.21 -2.59 -12.07
CA CYS A 8 2.26 -3.01 -11.03
C CYS A 8 2.01 -1.94 -9.97
N ALA A 9 2.58 -0.76 -10.17
CA ALA A 9 2.03 0.47 -9.62
C ALA A 9 0.86 0.90 -10.52
N PRO A 10 -0.28 1.36 -9.96
CA PRO A 10 -1.35 1.91 -10.77
C PRO A 10 -0.79 2.99 -11.69
N ASP A 11 -0.91 2.79 -13.00
CA ASP A 11 -0.59 3.82 -13.99
C ASP A 11 -1.57 4.97 -13.79
N ASN A 12 -1.07 6.11 -13.29
CA ASN A 12 -1.79 7.38 -13.36
C ASN A 12 -1.78 7.83 -14.82
N LEU A 13 -2.81 7.43 -15.58
CA LEU A 13 -3.12 8.02 -16.88
C LEU A 13 -3.72 9.43 -16.67
N GLY A 14 -3.10 10.43 -17.29
CA GLY A 14 -3.66 11.78 -17.46
C GLY A 14 -2.87 12.92 -16.82
N LYS A 15 -1.79 13.36 -17.48
CA LYS A 15 -1.35 14.77 -17.43
C LYS A 15 -2.30 15.56 -18.33
N ASP A 16 -2.96 16.57 -17.77
CA ASP A 16 -3.16 17.91 -18.37
C ASP A 16 -4.16 18.72 -17.53
N SER A 17 -3.65 19.57 -16.65
CA SER A 17 -4.23 20.90 -16.36
C SER A 17 -3.25 21.69 -15.49
N ALA A 18 -2.57 22.63 -16.14
CA ALA A 18 -1.78 23.66 -15.47
C ALA A 18 -2.70 24.61 -14.71
N GLY A 19 -2.32 24.93 -13.47
CA GLY A 19 -2.50 26.24 -12.85
C GLY A 19 -3.92 26.73 -12.59
N THR A 20 -4.42 26.51 -11.38
CA THR A 20 -5.25 27.55 -10.73
C THR A 20 -5.00 27.57 -9.22
N LEU A 21 -4.36 28.65 -8.77
CA LEU A 21 -4.17 29.01 -7.37
C LEU A 21 -5.54 29.11 -6.67
N TRP A 22 -5.78 28.27 -5.67
CA TRP A 22 -6.87 28.44 -4.70
C TRP A 22 -6.33 29.04 -3.39
N PRO A 23 -7.04 29.99 -2.76
CA PRO A 23 -6.55 30.69 -1.58
C PRO A 23 -6.70 29.82 -0.32
N PHE A 24 -5.61 29.69 0.43
CA PHE A 24 -5.59 29.05 1.74
C PHE A 24 -6.39 29.88 2.76
N ARG A 25 -7.55 29.36 3.19
CA ARG A 25 -8.32 29.90 4.33
C ARG A 25 -7.67 29.44 5.63
N ARG A 26 -7.04 30.36 6.37
CA ARG A 26 -6.40 30.14 7.68
C ARG A 26 -7.37 29.49 8.68
N ARG A 27 -7.02 28.31 9.22
CA ARG A 27 -7.58 27.76 10.48
C ARG A 27 -6.56 27.93 11.61
N SER A 28 -7.05 28.41 12.76
CA SER A 28 -6.31 28.87 13.94
C SER A 28 -5.67 27.78 14.82
N GLY A 29 -5.48 26.55 14.31
CA GLY A 29 -4.93 25.42 15.08
C GLY A 29 -3.40 25.35 15.18
N VAL A 30 -2.68 25.99 14.24
CA VAL A 30 -1.21 25.80 14.08
C VAL A 30 -0.40 26.43 15.23
N ARG A 31 -0.90 27.49 15.87
CA ARG A 31 -0.17 28.18 16.95
C ARG A 31 -0.07 27.38 18.27
N ARG A 32 -0.97 26.42 18.53
CA ARG A 32 -0.88 25.60 19.76
C ARG A 32 0.10 24.44 19.62
N VAL A 33 0.16 23.82 18.44
CA VAL A 33 1.08 22.71 18.16
C VAL A 33 2.53 23.19 18.12
N MET A 34 2.79 24.37 17.51
CA MET A 34 4.14 24.95 17.49
C MET A 34 4.65 25.35 18.88
N LYS A 35 3.77 25.86 19.77
CA LYS A 35 4.17 26.20 21.14
C LYS A 35 4.53 24.96 21.96
N PHE A 36 3.82 23.84 21.76
CA PHE A 36 4.12 22.60 22.45
C PHE A 36 5.43 21.99 21.96
N ALA A 37 5.66 21.96 20.64
CA ALA A 37 6.89 21.47 20.05
C ALA A 37 8.12 22.31 20.49
N LEU A 38 8.00 23.63 20.54
CA LEU A 38 9.08 24.53 20.97
C LEU A 38 9.45 24.32 22.45
N VAL A 39 8.47 24.14 23.34
CA VAL A 39 8.72 23.90 24.76
C VAL A 39 9.41 22.54 24.97
N THR A 40 8.97 21.50 24.26
CA THR A 40 9.60 20.18 24.34
C THR A 40 11.05 20.21 23.82
N LEU A 41 11.30 20.90 22.71
CA LEU A 41 12.65 21.01 22.14
C LEU A 41 13.60 21.80 23.07
N LEU A 42 13.10 22.87 23.69
CA LEU A 42 13.86 23.66 24.66
C LEU A 42 14.18 22.85 25.94
N CYS A 43 13.24 22.02 26.40
CA CYS A 43 13.48 21.12 27.53
C CYS A 43 14.53 20.04 27.20
N CYS A 44 14.52 19.46 25.99
CA CYS A 44 15.52 18.48 25.59
C CYS A 44 16.93 19.09 25.50
N LEU A 45 17.06 20.28 24.90
CA LEU A 45 18.34 20.97 24.77
C LEU A 45 18.93 21.40 26.13
N LEU A 46 18.07 21.78 27.09
CA LEU A 46 18.51 22.10 28.45
C LEU A 46 18.99 20.86 29.21
N VAL A 47 18.37 19.70 28.99
CA VAL A 47 18.80 18.43 29.62
C VAL A 47 20.17 17.99 29.09
N GLU A 48 20.41 18.09 27.78
CA GLU A 48 21.74 17.79 27.22
C GLU A 48 22.82 18.77 27.73
N HIS A 49 22.50 20.05 27.85
CA HIS A 49 23.45 21.04 28.38
C HIS A 49 23.80 20.79 29.86
N CYS A 50 22.83 20.37 30.68
CA CYS A 50 23.07 20.05 32.08
C CYS A 50 23.85 18.74 32.27
N ILE A 51 23.63 17.73 31.42
CA ILE A 51 24.38 16.46 31.46
C ILE A 51 25.86 16.68 31.08
N GLY A 52 26.14 17.61 30.17
CA GLY A 52 27.51 17.95 29.76
C GLY A 52 28.35 18.69 30.81
N GLN A 53 27.73 19.28 31.84
CA GLN A 53 28.44 20.10 32.84
C GLN A 53 28.60 19.43 34.22
N GLY A 54 28.18 18.16 34.38
CA GLY A 54 28.38 17.41 35.63
C GLY A 54 27.64 18.00 36.85
N ILE A 55 26.66 18.87 36.63
CA ILE A 55 25.85 19.49 37.68
C ILE A 55 24.83 18.46 38.17
N ASP A 56 24.65 18.33 39.49
CA ASP A 56 23.58 17.50 40.07
C ASP A 56 22.21 18.09 39.69
N VAL A 57 21.64 17.51 38.63
CA VAL A 57 20.40 17.92 37.95
C VAL A 57 19.22 18.03 38.91
N LYS A 58 19.25 17.31 40.04
CA LYS A 58 18.13 17.22 40.97
C LYS A 58 17.94 18.48 41.80
N ASP A 59 19.02 19.16 42.18
CA ASP A 59 18.97 20.33 43.06
C ASP A 59 18.76 21.64 42.28
N ASP A 60 19.28 21.75 41.06
CA ASP A 60 19.08 22.95 40.24
C ASP A 60 17.66 23.02 39.64
N LEU A 61 17.08 21.88 39.23
CA LEU A 61 15.67 21.82 38.79
C LEU A 61 14.68 22.15 39.92
N LYS A 62 15.00 21.76 41.16
CA LYS A 62 14.20 22.11 42.35
C LYS A 62 14.24 23.61 42.64
N ARG A 63 15.40 24.26 42.48
CA ARG A 63 15.54 25.72 42.68
C ARG A 63 14.84 26.52 41.59
N ARG A 64 14.98 26.12 40.32
CA ARG A 64 14.44 26.90 39.19
C ARG A 64 12.94 26.70 38.96
N PHE A 65 12.37 25.56 39.32
CA PHE A 65 10.96 25.24 39.06
C PHE A 65 10.22 24.63 40.27
N PRO A 66 10.02 25.39 41.36
CA PRO A 66 9.44 24.88 42.61
C PRO A 66 8.00 24.33 42.45
N ASN A 67 7.28 24.77 41.41
CA ASN A 67 5.89 24.36 41.16
C ASN A 67 5.75 22.98 40.49
N LEU A 68 6.78 22.46 39.82
CA LEU A 68 6.77 21.11 39.21
C LEU A 68 6.96 20.02 40.27
N HIS A 69 7.72 20.30 41.33
CA HIS A 69 7.88 19.41 42.46
C HIS A 69 6.58 19.26 43.29
N LYS A 70 5.83 20.36 43.48
CA LYS A 70 4.54 20.35 44.20
C LYS A 70 3.45 19.53 43.52
N ARG A 71 3.57 19.26 42.21
CA ARG A 71 2.59 18.49 41.42
C ARG A 71 2.97 17.02 41.17
N GLY A 72 4.05 16.53 41.79
CA GLY A 72 4.43 15.11 41.72
C GLY A 72 4.90 14.61 40.34
N LEU A 73 5.28 15.51 39.43
CA LEU A 73 5.67 15.17 38.05
C LEU A 73 7.17 14.84 37.88
N LEU A 74 8.02 15.18 38.85
CA LEU A 74 9.46 14.89 38.80
C LEU A 74 9.84 13.39 38.97
N PRO A 75 9.18 12.60 39.84
CA PRO A 75 9.55 11.20 40.06
C PRO A 75 9.35 10.29 38.83
N GLY A 76 8.52 10.68 37.86
CA GLY A 76 8.28 9.90 36.64
C GLY A 76 9.37 10.05 35.56
N LEU A 77 10.14 11.15 35.60
CA LEU A 77 11.17 11.45 34.59
C LEU A 77 12.56 10.90 34.94
N LEU A 78 12.82 10.55 36.20
CA LEU A 78 14.16 10.21 36.68
C LEU A 78 14.44 8.72 36.91
N GLY A 79 13.46 7.83 36.68
CA GLY A 79 13.66 6.37 36.72
C GLY A 79 14.05 5.82 38.11
N LYS A 80 13.30 4.84 38.62
CA LYS A 80 13.68 4.13 39.85
C LYS A 80 14.92 3.26 39.58
N ARG A 81 16.09 3.63 40.12
CA ARG A 81 17.20 2.67 40.29
C ARG A 81 16.87 1.74 41.46
N ALA A 82 16.95 0.43 41.20
CA ALA A 82 16.91 -0.61 42.21
C ALA A 82 18.24 -0.63 43.00
N ASN A 83 18.13 -0.87 44.30
CA ASN A 83 19.22 -0.84 45.27
C ASN A 83 20.16 -2.06 45.16
N GLY A 84 21.47 -1.79 45.14
CA GLY A 84 22.47 -2.33 46.09
C GLY A 84 22.99 -3.79 45.98
N ALA A 85 24.28 -3.93 45.65
CA ALA A 85 25.31 -4.59 46.47
C ALA A 85 26.74 -4.34 45.88
N PRO A 86 27.77 -4.02 46.69
CA PRO A 86 29.17 -3.89 46.23
C PRO A 86 30.04 -5.07 46.75
N PRO A 87 31.37 -5.06 46.61
CA PRO A 87 32.15 -5.85 45.67
C PRO A 87 32.92 -7.03 46.32
N GLN A 88 33.45 -7.96 45.53
CA GLN A 88 34.56 -8.80 45.97
C GLN A 88 35.71 -8.80 44.96
N VAL A 89 36.85 -8.33 45.47
CA VAL A 89 38.19 -8.43 44.91
C VAL A 89 38.76 -9.79 45.32
N GLY A 90 39.32 -10.54 44.38
CA GLY A 90 40.03 -11.78 44.64
C GLY A 90 41.04 -12.10 43.54
N VAL A 91 42.31 -11.83 43.83
CA VAL A 91 43.50 -12.20 43.05
C VAL A 91 43.81 -13.68 43.28
N GLY A 92 44.25 -14.42 42.24
CA GLY A 92 44.84 -15.74 42.43
C GLY A 92 45.17 -16.52 41.16
N ARG A 93 46.42 -16.39 40.69
CA ARG A 93 47.10 -17.32 39.75
C ARG A 93 47.20 -18.73 40.37
N GLN A 94 47.06 -19.79 39.54
CA GLN A 94 48.03 -20.89 39.50
C GLN A 94 47.83 -21.82 38.29
N MET A 95 48.96 -22.31 37.77
CA MET A 95 49.12 -23.23 36.64
C MET A 95 48.98 -24.71 37.09
N LEU A 96 48.39 -25.55 36.22
CA LEU A 96 48.69 -26.96 35.81
C LEU A 96 49.26 -28.00 36.83
N PRO A 97 49.03 -29.34 36.67
CA PRO A 97 48.93 -30.06 35.40
C PRO A 97 47.94 -31.26 35.28
N ALA A 98 47.95 -31.79 34.06
CA ALA A 98 47.32 -32.97 33.46
C ALA A 98 46.95 -34.19 34.33
N ALA A 99 45.79 -34.78 34.02
CA ALA A 99 45.60 -36.24 33.98
C ALA A 99 44.45 -36.60 33.03
N GLN A 100 44.74 -37.52 32.11
CA GLN A 100 43.80 -38.15 31.18
C GLN A 100 42.85 -39.13 31.91
N LYS A 101 41.57 -39.16 31.53
CA LYS A 101 40.81 -40.40 31.29
C LYS A 101 39.49 -40.12 30.54
N PRO A 102 38.99 -41.06 29.72
CA PRO A 102 37.90 -40.83 28.77
C PRO A 102 36.53 -41.24 29.34
N GLY A 103 35.47 -40.61 28.83
CA GLY A 103 34.11 -41.14 28.92
C GLY A 103 33.13 -40.22 29.63
N ALA A 104 32.56 -39.25 28.90
CA ALA A 104 31.31 -38.61 29.31
C ALA A 104 30.51 -38.20 28.06
N LYS A 105 29.25 -38.65 28.05
CA LYS A 105 28.21 -38.30 27.07
C LYS A 105 28.07 -36.78 26.97
N ALA A 106 27.96 -36.28 25.74
CA ALA A 106 27.71 -34.87 25.45
C ALA A 106 26.36 -34.42 26.07
N PRO A 107 26.32 -33.29 26.79
CA PRO A 107 25.06 -32.64 27.14
C PRO A 107 24.48 -31.92 25.91
N PRO A 108 23.16 -31.70 25.86
CA PRO A 108 22.53 -30.97 24.77
C PRO A 108 23.00 -29.49 24.77
N PRO A 109 23.08 -28.84 23.59
CA PRO A 109 23.51 -27.46 23.52
C PRO A 109 22.51 -26.54 24.24
N ALA A 110 23.08 -25.59 24.98
CA ALA A 110 22.38 -24.56 25.73
C ALA A 110 21.43 -23.76 24.82
N GLY A 111 20.21 -23.55 25.32
CA GLY A 111 19.16 -22.80 24.65
C GLY A 111 19.58 -21.36 24.36
N ASP A 112 19.36 -20.95 23.12
CA ASP A 112 19.54 -19.60 22.59
C ASP A 112 18.50 -18.66 23.24
N THR A 113 18.82 -18.09 24.40
CA THR A 113 18.02 -17.03 25.03
C THR A 113 18.30 -15.69 24.34
N ARG A 114 17.79 -15.51 23.13
CA ARG A 114 17.68 -14.17 22.54
C ARG A 114 16.45 -13.45 23.09
N PRO A 115 16.56 -12.18 23.49
CA PRO A 115 15.42 -11.38 23.92
C PRO A 115 14.46 -11.24 22.74
N ARG A 116 13.25 -11.80 22.88
CA ARG A 116 12.16 -11.58 21.93
C ARG A 116 11.84 -10.09 21.92
N HIS A 117 12.13 -9.41 20.82
CA HIS A 117 11.59 -8.08 20.55
C HIS A 117 10.07 -8.15 20.60
N LEU A 118 9.47 -7.56 21.63
CA LEU A 118 8.03 -7.35 21.74
C LEU A 118 7.64 -6.34 20.65
N VAL A 119 7.20 -6.86 19.50
CA VAL A 119 6.50 -6.08 18.49
C VAL A 119 5.24 -5.51 19.14
N PRO A 120 5.00 -4.18 19.08
CA PRO A 120 3.79 -3.59 19.61
C PRO A 120 2.57 -4.25 18.95
N GLN A 121 1.76 -4.97 19.72
CA GLN A 121 0.51 -5.49 19.18
C GLN A 121 -0.41 -4.31 18.85
N PRO A 122 -0.94 -4.22 17.61
CA PRO A 122 -1.97 -3.25 17.31
C PRO A 122 -3.16 -3.45 18.25
N ALA A 123 -3.82 -2.36 18.66
CA ALA A 123 -4.93 -2.40 19.59
C ALA A 123 -6.00 -3.40 19.13
N ASN A 124 -6.08 -4.54 19.82
CA ASN A 124 -7.01 -5.63 19.55
C ASN A 124 -8.43 -5.23 19.97
N GLY A 125 -9.10 -4.43 19.13
CA GLY A 125 -10.56 -4.45 19.12
C GLY A 125 -11.03 -5.82 18.62
N PRO A 126 -12.21 -6.32 19.05
CA PRO A 126 -12.77 -7.55 18.51
C PRO A 126 -12.93 -7.40 17.00
N VAL A 127 -12.16 -8.19 16.24
CA VAL A 127 -12.31 -8.28 14.79
C VAL A 127 -13.69 -8.87 14.55
N ILE A 128 -14.60 -8.08 13.98
CA ILE A 128 -15.89 -8.58 13.54
C ILE A 128 -15.59 -9.55 12.40
N GLU A 129 -15.64 -10.86 12.69
CA GLU A 129 -15.50 -11.89 11.68
C GLU A 129 -16.70 -11.81 10.75
N LEU A 130 -16.48 -11.23 9.58
CA LEU A 130 -17.45 -11.27 8.48
C LEU A 130 -17.63 -12.72 8.05
N PRO A 131 -18.85 -13.15 7.69
CA PRO A 131 -19.06 -14.48 7.16
C PRO A 131 -18.18 -14.66 5.91
N MET A 132 -17.14 -15.47 6.03
CA MET A 132 -16.29 -15.83 4.91
C MET A 132 -16.99 -16.94 4.13
N VAL A 133 -17.68 -16.56 3.06
CA VAL A 133 -18.13 -17.53 2.06
C VAL A 133 -16.88 -18.16 1.46
N LYS A 134 -16.74 -19.48 1.61
CA LYS A 134 -15.65 -20.22 0.97
C LYS A 134 -16.06 -20.46 -0.46
N TYR A 135 -15.31 -19.89 -1.40
CA TYR A 135 -15.57 -20.03 -2.82
C TYR A 135 -15.70 -21.50 -3.26
N HIS A 136 -14.96 -22.43 -2.65
CA HIS A 136 -15.00 -23.85 -3.01
C HIS A 136 -16.19 -24.63 -2.42
N GLU A 137 -16.93 -24.08 -1.46
CA GLU A 137 -18.06 -24.79 -0.83
C GLU A 137 -19.29 -24.74 -1.73
N VAL A 138 -19.54 -25.78 -2.54
CA VAL A 138 -20.75 -25.87 -3.36
C VAL A 138 -21.96 -26.17 -2.47
N PRO A 139 -22.91 -25.24 -2.29
CA PRO A 139 -24.12 -25.48 -1.51
C PRO A 139 -25.04 -26.46 -2.24
N TRP A 140 -25.82 -27.22 -1.46
CA TRP A 140 -26.88 -28.10 -1.98
C TRP A 140 -28.15 -27.34 -2.38
N LYS A 141 -28.27 -26.08 -1.96
CA LYS A 141 -29.45 -25.24 -2.19
C LYS A 141 -29.23 -24.38 -3.43
N ASN A 142 -30.20 -24.34 -4.33
CA ASN A 142 -30.17 -23.49 -5.54
C ASN A 142 -29.94 -22.00 -5.26
N SER A 143 -30.23 -21.53 -4.04
CA SER A 143 -29.84 -20.20 -3.61
C SER A 143 -29.39 -20.16 -2.16
N VAL A 144 -28.48 -19.24 -1.87
CA VAL A 144 -27.95 -18.97 -0.53
C VAL A 144 -27.96 -17.46 -0.30
N GLU A 145 -28.36 -17.03 0.89
CA GLU A 145 -28.39 -15.63 1.29
C GLU A 145 -27.28 -15.34 2.31
N HIS A 146 -26.55 -14.26 2.09
CA HIS A 146 -25.47 -13.79 2.95
C HIS A 146 -25.71 -12.33 3.37
N ASN A 147 -25.47 -12.05 4.65
CA ASN A 147 -25.63 -10.72 5.21
C ASN A 147 -24.25 -10.19 5.64
N PHE A 148 -23.88 -9.01 5.16
CA PHE A 148 -22.62 -8.37 5.48
C PHE A 148 -22.85 -6.98 6.10
N LYS A 149 -21.90 -6.59 6.96
CA LYS A 149 -21.91 -5.32 7.68
C LYS A 149 -20.51 -4.75 7.71
N TRP A 150 -20.32 -3.56 7.15
CA TRP A 150 -19.01 -2.90 7.13
C TRP A 150 -19.09 -1.49 7.69
N GLN A 151 -17.96 -1.01 8.19
CA GLN A 151 -17.77 0.40 8.52
C GLN A 151 -17.26 1.16 7.30
N GLU A 152 -17.58 2.45 7.23
CA GLU A 152 -17.02 3.35 6.25
C GLU A 152 -15.47 3.31 6.23
N ASN A 153 -14.88 3.50 5.05
CA ASN A 153 -13.46 3.40 4.73
C ASN A 153 -12.87 1.98 4.85
N GLN A 154 -13.68 0.97 5.12
CA GLN A 154 -13.25 -0.43 5.01
C GLN A 154 -13.36 -0.92 3.56
N ARG A 155 -12.34 -1.67 3.16
CA ARG A 155 -12.42 -2.48 1.94
C ARG A 155 -13.46 -3.56 2.16
N SER A 156 -14.43 -3.59 1.26
CA SER A 156 -15.59 -4.47 1.32
C SER A 156 -15.55 -5.40 0.13
N PHE A 157 -15.95 -6.63 0.39
CA PHE A 157 -15.95 -7.66 -0.62
C PHE A 157 -16.97 -8.70 -0.23
N PHE A 158 -17.59 -9.31 -1.23
CA PHE A 158 -18.42 -10.48 -1.06
C PHE A 158 -18.26 -11.38 -2.29
N THR A 159 -18.42 -12.67 -2.07
CA THR A 159 -18.24 -13.70 -3.10
C THR A 159 -19.37 -14.71 -2.94
N CYS A 160 -19.87 -15.19 -4.08
CA CYS A 160 -20.72 -16.36 -4.12
C CYS A 160 -19.86 -17.64 -4.22
N PRO A 161 -20.40 -18.80 -3.80
CA PRO A 161 -19.76 -20.08 -4.05
C PRO A 161 -19.54 -20.37 -5.53
N ARG A 162 -18.56 -21.18 -5.88
CA ARG A 162 -18.29 -21.60 -7.26
C ARG A 162 -19.54 -22.19 -7.91
N GLY A 163 -19.86 -21.71 -9.10
CA GLY A 163 -21.08 -22.09 -9.82
C GLY A 163 -22.34 -21.35 -9.37
N TYR A 164 -22.18 -20.21 -8.69
CA TYR A 164 -23.25 -19.33 -8.25
C TYR A 164 -22.88 -17.86 -8.52
N PHE A 165 -23.85 -17.09 -8.98
CA PHE A 165 -23.67 -15.65 -9.22
C PHE A 165 -24.54 -14.80 -8.28
N ILE A 166 -24.19 -13.53 -8.16
CA ILE A 166 -24.94 -12.52 -7.40
C ILE A 166 -26.24 -12.21 -8.14
N SER A 167 -27.34 -12.86 -7.75
CA SER A 167 -28.63 -12.77 -8.45
C SER A 167 -29.52 -11.65 -7.89
N GLU A 168 -29.47 -11.42 -6.58
CA GLU A 168 -30.23 -10.40 -5.89
C GLU A 168 -29.36 -9.71 -4.82
N LEU A 169 -29.56 -8.41 -4.62
CA LEU A 169 -28.92 -7.67 -3.53
C LEU A 169 -29.87 -6.64 -2.93
N SER A 170 -29.78 -6.43 -1.62
CA SER A 170 -30.35 -5.25 -0.98
C SER A 170 -29.30 -4.58 -0.11
N TYR A 171 -29.37 -3.27 0.04
CA TYR A 171 -28.44 -2.56 0.91
C TYR A 171 -29.15 -1.45 1.68
N ARG A 172 -28.57 -1.06 2.81
CA ARG A 172 -29.00 0.08 3.62
C ARG A 172 -27.82 0.67 4.39
N PHE A 173 -27.92 1.96 4.70
CA PHE A 173 -27.05 2.59 5.68
C PHE A 173 -27.73 2.66 7.03
N ASP A 174 -26.98 2.34 8.08
CA ASP A 174 -27.40 2.59 9.46
C ASP A 174 -27.23 4.07 9.78
N THR A 175 -28.17 4.85 9.27
CA THR A 175 -28.49 6.13 9.87
C THR A 175 -29.96 6.02 10.21
N ALA A 176 -30.39 6.52 11.37
CA ALA A 176 -31.75 6.34 11.90
C ALA A 176 -32.90 6.82 10.99
N GLN A 177 -32.61 7.28 9.76
CA GLN A 177 -33.52 7.90 8.80
C GLN A 177 -33.36 7.43 7.34
N SER A 178 -32.45 6.51 6.98
CA SER A 178 -32.22 6.14 5.56
C SER A 178 -32.55 4.68 5.22
N THR A 179 -33.81 4.29 5.31
CA THR A 179 -34.28 3.14 4.50
C THR A 179 -34.55 3.63 3.08
N LEU A 180 -33.67 3.28 2.14
CA LEU A 180 -33.95 3.44 0.72
C LEU A 180 -35.16 2.58 0.36
N ASN A 181 -36.33 3.22 0.27
CA ASN A 181 -37.53 2.59 -0.24
C ASN A 181 -37.46 2.58 -1.76
N ARG A 182 -37.59 1.40 -2.39
CA ARG A 182 -37.75 1.27 -3.85
C ARG A 182 -38.89 2.20 -4.30
N PRO A 183 -38.62 3.23 -5.13
CA PRO A 183 -39.66 4.20 -5.47
C PRO A 183 -40.80 3.62 -6.32
N TRP A 184 -40.62 2.44 -6.96
CA TRP A 184 -41.58 1.90 -7.95
C TRP A 184 -41.88 0.39 -7.89
N ALA A 185 -41.64 -0.30 -6.78
CA ALA A 185 -42.07 -1.71 -6.69
C ALA A 185 -43.57 -1.81 -6.40
N SER A 186 -44.33 -2.15 -7.43
CA SER A 186 -45.70 -2.63 -7.36
C SER A 186 -45.77 -3.91 -6.50
N LYS A 187 -46.66 -3.89 -5.50
CA LYS A 187 -47.26 -5.05 -4.81
C LYS A 187 -46.36 -6.29 -4.62
N GLN A 188 -45.59 -6.29 -3.52
CA GLN A 188 -45.23 -7.40 -2.61
C GLN A 188 -43.74 -7.41 -2.20
N GLY A 189 -43.44 -6.73 -1.10
CA GLY A 189 -42.53 -7.18 -0.02
C GLY A 189 -41.01 -7.20 -0.25
N SER A 190 -40.50 -7.41 -1.46
CA SER A 190 -39.06 -7.62 -1.67
C SER A 190 -38.28 -6.32 -1.87
N LYS A 191 -37.41 -5.98 -0.90
CA LYS A 191 -36.46 -4.85 -0.98
C LYS A 191 -35.20 -5.18 -1.80
N MET A 192 -35.12 -6.34 -2.46
CA MET A 192 -33.92 -6.77 -3.19
C MET A 192 -33.95 -6.38 -4.67
N TYR A 193 -32.91 -5.68 -5.10
CA TYR A 193 -32.57 -5.46 -6.51
C TYR A 193 -32.16 -6.77 -7.18
N THR A 194 -32.58 -6.96 -8.41
CA THR A 194 -32.33 -8.15 -9.23
C THR A 194 -31.60 -7.78 -10.51
N ILE A 195 -31.09 -8.78 -11.23
CA ILE A 195 -30.49 -8.55 -12.56
C ILE A 195 -31.49 -7.90 -13.54
N ALA A 196 -32.79 -8.20 -13.43
CA ALA A 196 -33.80 -7.53 -14.24
C ALA A 196 -33.85 -6.02 -13.96
N ASP A 197 -33.65 -5.59 -12.70
CA ASP A 197 -33.55 -4.17 -12.36
C ASP A 197 -32.30 -3.54 -12.98
N LYS A 198 -31.15 -4.24 -12.94
CA LYS A 198 -29.90 -3.80 -13.58
C LYS A 198 -30.10 -3.54 -15.08
N ILE A 199 -30.76 -4.46 -15.77
CA ILE A 199 -31.03 -4.39 -17.21
C ILE A 199 -32.08 -3.32 -17.54
N ALA A 200 -33.17 -3.24 -16.78
CA ALA A 200 -34.20 -2.21 -16.96
C ALA A 200 -33.59 -0.81 -16.81
N LYS A 201 -32.59 -0.68 -15.93
CA LYS A 201 -31.76 0.50 -15.76
C LYS A 201 -30.56 0.53 -16.69
N LYS A 202 -30.46 -0.26 -17.76
CA LYS A 202 -29.34 -0.19 -18.73
C LYS A 202 -27.94 -0.11 -18.08
N LEU A 203 -27.75 -0.76 -16.92
CA LEU A 203 -26.49 -0.74 -16.20
C LEU A 203 -25.59 -1.81 -16.80
N SER A 204 -24.85 -1.41 -17.84
CA SER A 204 -23.80 -2.23 -18.43
C SER A 204 -22.46 -1.82 -17.84
N PRO A 205 -21.53 -2.76 -17.56
CA PRO A 205 -20.14 -2.46 -17.21
C PRO A 205 -19.28 -2.14 -18.43
N GLU A 206 -19.85 -2.12 -19.65
CA GLU A 206 -19.12 -1.75 -20.87
C GLU A 206 -18.48 -0.35 -20.81
N PRO A 207 -19.14 0.68 -20.24
CA PRO A 207 -18.44 1.85 -19.76
C PRO A 207 -17.56 1.45 -18.57
N ARG A 208 -16.24 1.55 -18.74
CA ARG A 208 -15.25 1.37 -17.66
C ARG A 208 -15.33 2.46 -16.59
N GLU A 209 -16.11 3.51 -16.82
CA GLU A 209 -16.31 4.62 -15.89
C GLU A 209 -17.80 4.78 -15.59
N ALA A 210 -18.13 4.87 -14.30
CA ALA A 210 -19.42 5.34 -13.82
C ALA A 210 -19.23 6.72 -13.20
N ARG A 211 -19.99 7.71 -13.69
CA ARG A 211 -20.01 9.07 -13.13
C ARG A 211 -21.33 9.30 -12.43
N LEU A 212 -21.27 9.59 -11.14
CA LEU A 212 -22.43 9.86 -10.28
C LEU A 212 -22.39 11.31 -9.86
N ARG A 213 -23.48 12.05 -10.01
CA ARG A 213 -23.56 13.40 -9.43
C ARG A 213 -23.77 13.32 -7.92
N ARG A 214 -23.05 14.15 -7.17
CA ARG A 214 -23.21 14.33 -5.73
C ARG A 214 -24.39 15.23 -5.45
N GLY A 215 -25.32 14.77 -4.61
CA GLY A 215 -26.35 15.63 -4.04
C GLY A 215 -25.73 16.66 -3.08
N GLU A 216 -26.01 17.94 -3.27
CA GLU A 216 -25.61 18.95 -2.29
C GLU A 216 -26.43 18.80 -1.00
N ALA A 217 -25.75 18.54 0.11
CA ALA A 217 -26.35 18.21 1.42
C ALA A 217 -27.30 19.27 2.00
N ASN A 218 -27.21 20.52 1.54
CA ASN A 218 -27.92 21.67 2.08
C ASN A 218 -28.88 22.31 1.08
N SER A 219 -29.06 21.69 -0.09
CA SER A 219 -29.86 22.33 -1.12
C SER A 219 -31.33 22.10 -0.78
N PRO A 220 -32.17 23.15 -0.79
CA PRO A 220 -33.55 23.09 -0.31
C PRO A 220 -34.32 21.95 -1.00
N PRO A 221 -35.49 21.49 -0.51
CA PRO A 221 -36.29 20.47 -1.20
C PRO A 221 -36.57 20.81 -2.68
N ASN A 222 -36.57 22.10 -3.04
CA ASN A 222 -36.66 22.60 -4.41
C ASN A 222 -35.38 22.35 -5.24
N ALA A 223 -34.26 22.03 -4.63
CA ALA A 223 -33.01 21.68 -5.30
C ALA A 223 -33.00 20.28 -5.88
N ARG A 224 -33.87 19.37 -5.40
CA ARG A 224 -34.16 18.13 -6.16
C ARG A 224 -34.83 18.48 -7.50
N GLN A 225 -35.73 19.45 -7.50
CA GLN A 225 -36.39 19.96 -8.71
C GLN A 225 -35.41 20.77 -9.57
N HIS A 226 -34.67 21.71 -8.98
CA HIS A 226 -33.63 22.52 -9.64
C HIS A 226 -32.45 21.66 -10.14
N PHE A 227 -32.19 20.51 -9.51
CA PHE A 227 -31.28 19.48 -10.01
C PHE A 227 -31.87 18.83 -11.25
N MET A 228 -33.13 18.40 -11.24
CA MET A 228 -33.83 17.92 -12.46
C MET A 228 -33.91 19.00 -13.56
N ASP A 229 -33.95 20.28 -13.19
CA ASP A 229 -34.06 21.42 -14.11
C ASP A 229 -32.69 21.84 -14.70
N MET A 230 -31.59 21.81 -13.93
CA MET A 230 -30.20 22.00 -14.44
C MET A 230 -29.73 20.84 -15.33
N VAL A 231 -30.52 19.77 -15.35
CA VAL A 231 -30.35 18.52 -16.10
C VAL A 231 -31.09 18.62 -17.45
N ALA A 232 -31.61 19.78 -17.84
CA ALA A 232 -32.03 20.06 -19.22
C ALA A 232 -31.65 21.50 -19.62
N PRO A 233 -31.26 21.81 -20.89
CA PRO A 233 -30.73 20.99 -21.97
C PRO A 233 -29.30 21.43 -22.32
N GLY A 234 -28.30 20.55 -22.14
CA GLY A 234 -26.90 20.82 -22.54
C GLY A 234 -25.89 19.78 -22.06
N ALA A 235 -26.14 19.11 -20.94
CA ALA A 235 -25.32 18.00 -20.43
C ALA A 235 -25.94 16.63 -20.80
N GLN A 236 -26.03 16.33 -22.10
CA GLN A 236 -26.77 15.15 -22.61
C GLN A 236 -26.24 13.77 -22.15
N VAL A 237 -25.04 13.68 -21.56
CA VAL A 237 -24.44 12.38 -21.19
C VAL A 237 -24.75 11.97 -19.74
N ILE A 238 -24.95 12.92 -18.81
CA ILE A 238 -25.03 12.60 -17.37
C ILE A 238 -26.47 12.29 -16.92
N ASN A 239 -27.47 12.79 -17.65
CA ASN A 239 -28.88 12.71 -17.25
C ASN A 239 -29.58 11.43 -17.70
N GLN A 240 -28.92 10.70 -18.61
CA GLN A 240 -29.35 9.37 -19.03
C GLN A 240 -28.72 8.28 -18.18
N SER A 241 -28.03 8.62 -17.08
CA SER A 241 -27.53 7.62 -16.15
C SER A 241 -28.63 7.24 -15.16
N PRO A 242 -29.30 6.09 -15.32
CA PRO A 242 -30.25 5.53 -14.36
C PRO A 242 -29.63 5.22 -12.98
N LEU A 243 -28.33 5.50 -12.81
CA LEU A 243 -27.55 5.49 -11.57
C LEU A 243 -27.73 6.74 -10.67
N THR A 244 -28.62 7.67 -11.01
CA THR A 244 -28.92 8.82 -10.14
C THR A 244 -30.21 8.63 -9.33
N GLN A 245 -30.94 7.53 -9.52
CA GLN A 245 -32.27 7.36 -8.94
C GLN A 245 -32.31 6.50 -7.67
N THR A 246 -31.30 5.67 -7.39
CA THR A 246 -31.39 4.70 -6.27
C THR A 246 -30.44 4.88 -5.10
N GLY A 247 -29.67 5.98 -5.04
CA GLY A 247 -28.91 6.32 -3.83
C GLY A 247 -27.47 5.81 -3.85
N CYS A 248 -27.26 4.49 -3.91
CA CYS A 248 -25.95 3.84 -4.10
C CYS A 248 -25.95 2.92 -5.32
N ASP A 249 -25.70 3.51 -6.46
CA ASP A 249 -25.93 2.82 -7.71
C ASP A 249 -24.72 1.99 -8.20
N PRO A 250 -23.46 2.23 -7.74
CA PRO A 250 -22.33 1.39 -8.13
C PRO A 250 -22.45 -0.08 -7.71
N ILE A 251 -23.03 -0.36 -6.54
CA ILE A 251 -23.12 -1.74 -6.03
C ILE A 251 -24.07 -2.58 -6.90
N LEU A 252 -24.96 -1.96 -7.67
CA LEU A 252 -25.79 -2.67 -8.64
C LEU A 252 -24.98 -3.28 -9.79
N PHE A 253 -23.76 -2.79 -10.06
CA PHE A 253 -22.86 -3.43 -11.03
C PHE A 253 -22.41 -4.81 -10.59
N CYS A 254 -22.43 -5.10 -9.28
CA CYS A 254 -22.10 -6.42 -8.75
C CYS A 254 -23.10 -7.51 -9.16
N LEU A 255 -24.35 -7.15 -9.49
CA LEU A 255 -25.35 -8.12 -9.96
C LEU A 255 -24.85 -8.81 -11.24
N GLY A 256 -25.04 -10.12 -11.31
CA GLY A 256 -24.59 -10.97 -12.40
C GLY A 256 -23.16 -11.51 -12.25
N HIS A 257 -22.34 -10.98 -11.34
CA HIS A 257 -20.94 -11.39 -11.17
C HIS A 257 -20.77 -12.49 -10.10
N GLN A 258 -19.64 -13.19 -10.12
CA GLN A 258 -19.28 -14.22 -9.10
C GLN A 258 -18.89 -13.58 -7.76
N ALA A 259 -18.18 -12.46 -7.81
CA ALA A 259 -17.71 -11.73 -6.65
C ALA A 259 -17.66 -10.23 -6.93
N CYS A 260 -17.71 -9.43 -5.87
CA CYS A 260 -17.61 -7.98 -5.97
C CYS A 260 -16.66 -7.42 -4.91
N LEU A 261 -15.80 -6.50 -5.30
CA LEU A 261 -14.85 -5.79 -4.43
C LEU A 261 -15.00 -4.29 -4.61
N PHE A 262 -15.00 -3.55 -3.51
CA PHE A 262 -15.07 -2.09 -3.51
C PHE A 262 -14.56 -1.52 -2.18
N LYS A 263 -14.33 -0.22 -2.13
CA LYS A 263 -14.07 0.50 -0.87
C LYS A 263 -15.31 1.29 -0.53
N ILE A 264 -15.85 1.10 0.68
CA ILE A 264 -16.93 1.98 1.13
C ILE A 264 -16.33 3.33 1.45
N THR A 265 -16.72 4.35 0.72
CA THR A 265 -16.40 5.74 1.00
C THR A 265 -17.69 6.51 1.23
N VAL A 266 -17.64 7.68 1.86
CA VAL A 266 -18.79 8.61 1.89
C VAL A 266 -19.30 8.96 0.49
N ASP A 267 -18.44 8.83 -0.52
CA ASP A 267 -18.69 9.25 -1.88
C ASP A 267 -19.09 8.11 -2.82
N LEU A 268 -19.06 6.85 -2.35
CA LEU A 268 -19.44 5.66 -3.15
C LEU A 268 -20.88 5.77 -3.69
N CYS A 269 -21.69 6.61 -3.06
CA CYS A 269 -23.09 6.77 -3.36
C CYS A 269 -23.36 8.22 -3.72
N GLY A 270 -23.81 8.47 -4.96
CA GLY A 270 -24.07 9.83 -5.45
C GLY A 270 -25.07 10.60 -4.56
N PHE A 271 -26.00 9.90 -3.91
CA PHE A 271 -26.90 10.49 -2.92
C PHE A 271 -26.65 9.90 -1.54
N ASP A 272 -25.53 10.28 -0.95
CA ASP A 272 -25.28 9.96 0.45
C ASP A 272 -26.28 10.73 1.35
N PRO A 273 -27.20 10.09 2.09
CA PRO A 273 -28.29 10.79 2.78
C PRO A 273 -27.82 11.64 3.97
N VAL A 274 -26.56 11.48 4.38
CA VAL A 274 -25.97 12.16 5.55
C VAL A 274 -24.45 12.33 5.33
N PRO A 275 -24.02 13.19 4.39
CA PRO A 275 -22.62 13.32 4.01
C PRO A 275 -21.74 13.74 5.19
N GLY A 276 -20.54 13.16 5.25
CA GLY A 276 -19.55 13.45 6.29
C GLY A 276 -19.82 12.81 7.65
N LYS A 277 -20.87 11.99 7.81
CA LYS A 277 -21.06 11.15 9.00
C LYS A 277 -20.68 9.71 8.69
N ARG A 278 -19.99 9.08 9.64
CA ARG A 278 -19.66 7.65 9.58
C ARG A 278 -20.92 6.81 9.59
N LYS A 279 -20.99 5.84 8.67
CA LYS A 279 -22.15 4.95 8.50
C LYS A 279 -21.71 3.50 8.58
N MET A 280 -22.62 2.68 9.07
CA MET A 280 -22.55 1.24 8.81
C MET A 280 -23.25 0.97 7.48
N PHE A 281 -22.57 0.25 6.60
CA PHE A 281 -23.15 -0.26 5.37
C PHE A 281 -23.58 -1.70 5.60
N PHE A 282 -24.87 -1.97 5.42
CA PHE A 282 -25.41 -3.32 5.43
C PHE A 282 -25.77 -3.72 4.01
N ILE A 283 -25.38 -4.93 3.62
CA ILE A 283 -25.82 -5.53 2.36
C ILE A 283 -26.30 -6.96 2.64
N THR A 284 -27.37 -7.34 1.96
CA THR A 284 -27.83 -8.72 1.85
C THR A 284 -27.61 -9.13 0.41
N VAL A 285 -26.90 -10.21 0.19
CA VAL A 285 -26.56 -10.75 -1.12
C VAL A 285 -27.16 -12.14 -1.23
N LYS A 286 -27.93 -12.38 -2.29
CA LYS A 286 -28.43 -13.70 -2.64
C LYS A 286 -27.63 -14.22 -3.82
N CYS A 287 -27.00 -15.37 -3.60
CA CYS A 287 -26.29 -16.13 -4.61
C CYS A 287 -27.23 -17.19 -5.17
N THR A 288 -27.38 -17.27 -6.49
CA THR A 288 -28.17 -18.30 -7.16
C THR A 288 -27.26 -19.16 -8.03
N SER A 289 -27.54 -20.47 -8.08
CA SER A 289 -26.78 -21.41 -8.89
C SER A 289 -26.89 -21.09 -10.38
N ASP A 290 -25.81 -21.33 -11.12
CA ASP A 290 -25.76 -21.17 -12.58
C ASP A 290 -26.83 -22.00 -13.31
N SER A 291 -27.28 -23.12 -12.74
CA SER A 291 -28.36 -23.94 -13.30
C SER A 291 -29.68 -23.20 -13.40
N ASP A 292 -29.90 -22.21 -12.53
CA ASP A 292 -31.15 -21.46 -12.40
C ASP A 292 -31.09 -20.11 -13.15
N GLU A 293 -30.10 -19.93 -14.04
CA GLU A 293 -29.93 -18.71 -14.86
C GLU A 293 -31.21 -18.33 -15.63
N GLY A 294 -31.96 -19.33 -16.08
CA GLY A 294 -33.20 -19.15 -16.85
C GLY A 294 -34.29 -18.38 -16.11
N LEU A 295 -34.27 -18.36 -14.77
CA LEU A 295 -35.23 -17.62 -13.95
C LEU A 295 -35.04 -16.09 -14.06
N TYR A 296 -33.80 -15.65 -14.33
CA TYR A 296 -33.43 -14.25 -14.38
C TYR A 296 -33.28 -13.73 -15.82
N GLY A 297 -32.97 -14.62 -16.76
CA GLY A 297 -32.77 -14.32 -18.18
C GLY A 297 -34.05 -14.38 -19.03
N LYS A 298 -35.06 -13.54 -18.74
CA LYS A 298 -36.34 -13.54 -19.50
C LYS A 298 -36.17 -13.19 -20.99
N THR A 299 -35.08 -12.50 -21.35
CA THR A 299 -34.76 -12.15 -22.73
C THR A 299 -33.41 -12.75 -23.12
N LYS A 300 -33.23 -13.09 -24.40
CA LYS A 300 -31.97 -13.65 -24.91
C LYS A 300 -30.77 -12.75 -24.59
N GLY A 301 -30.93 -11.43 -24.70
CA GLY A 301 -29.87 -10.47 -24.35
C GLY A 301 -29.54 -10.42 -22.86
N ALA A 302 -30.53 -10.59 -21.98
CA ALA A 302 -30.31 -10.69 -20.54
C ALA A 302 -29.49 -11.93 -20.17
N LEU A 303 -29.83 -13.07 -20.78
CA LEU A 303 -29.12 -14.33 -20.57
C LEU A 303 -27.65 -14.23 -21.01
N GLU A 304 -27.40 -13.64 -22.18
CA GLU A 304 -26.04 -13.46 -22.70
C GLU A 304 -25.20 -12.54 -21.81
N LEU A 305 -25.78 -11.42 -21.37
CA LEU A 305 -25.11 -10.50 -20.44
C LEU A 305 -24.74 -11.21 -19.13
N MET A 306 -25.66 -11.99 -18.55
CA MET A 306 -25.39 -12.74 -17.32
C MET A 306 -24.29 -13.78 -17.50
N ARG A 307 -24.32 -14.53 -18.61
CA ARG A 307 -23.27 -15.52 -18.92
C ARG A 307 -21.90 -14.89 -19.02
N ARG A 308 -21.81 -13.71 -19.64
CA ARG A 308 -20.57 -12.94 -19.68
C ARG A 308 -20.14 -12.47 -18.30
N GLU A 309 -21.05 -11.91 -17.51
CA GLU A 309 -20.72 -11.29 -16.22
C GLU A 309 -20.39 -12.28 -15.12
N ARG A 310 -21.01 -13.47 -15.10
CA ARG A 310 -20.78 -14.47 -14.04
C ARG A 310 -19.35 -14.99 -14.03
N GLU A 311 -18.71 -15.06 -15.20
CA GLU A 311 -17.31 -15.47 -15.36
C GLU A 311 -16.34 -14.35 -14.97
N HIS A 312 -16.82 -13.28 -14.33
CA HIS A 312 -16.01 -12.16 -13.91
C HIS A 312 -16.23 -11.80 -12.43
N VAL A 313 -15.16 -11.26 -11.86
CA VAL A 313 -15.12 -10.54 -10.60
C VAL A 313 -15.25 -9.05 -10.90
N MET A 314 -16.22 -8.40 -10.27
CA MET A 314 -16.41 -6.96 -10.38
C MET A 314 -15.55 -6.24 -9.33
N TYR A 315 -14.69 -5.33 -9.79
CA TYR A 315 -13.97 -4.42 -8.92
C TYR A 315 -14.34 -2.97 -9.23
N ILE A 316 -14.90 -2.30 -8.22
CA ILE A 316 -15.32 -0.90 -8.27
C ILE A 316 -14.27 -0.08 -7.52
N TYR A 317 -13.55 0.74 -8.27
CA TYR A 317 -12.51 1.62 -7.75
C TYR A 317 -13.00 3.06 -7.75
N PHE A 318 -13.05 3.69 -6.59
CA PHE A 318 -13.35 5.12 -6.48
C PHE A 318 -12.13 5.95 -6.90
N ASP A 319 -12.28 6.72 -7.97
CA ASP A 319 -11.22 7.56 -8.51
C ASP A 319 -11.21 8.92 -7.81
N GLU A 320 -10.39 9.02 -6.76
CA GLU A 320 -10.21 10.24 -5.98
C GLU A 320 -9.68 11.43 -6.81
N LEU A 321 -8.95 11.18 -7.91
CA LEU A 321 -8.33 12.23 -8.72
C LEU A 321 -9.32 12.88 -9.69
N HIS A 322 -10.22 12.08 -10.25
CA HIS A 322 -11.25 12.55 -11.18
C HIS A 322 -12.59 12.86 -10.51
N SER A 323 -12.71 12.55 -9.21
CA SER A 323 -13.86 12.95 -8.41
C SER A 323 -13.71 14.39 -7.89
N ASP A 324 -14.80 15.13 -7.89
CA ASP A 324 -14.87 16.49 -7.35
C ASP A 324 -16.07 16.65 -6.38
N LYS A 325 -16.38 17.89 -5.99
CA LYS A 325 -17.48 18.18 -5.05
C LYS A 325 -18.86 17.86 -5.60
N THR A 326 -19.00 17.71 -6.91
CA THR A 326 -20.25 17.58 -7.66
C THR A 326 -20.37 16.25 -8.38
N VAL A 327 -19.26 15.55 -8.61
CA VAL A 327 -19.20 14.27 -9.33
C VAL A 327 -18.30 13.30 -8.58
N THR A 328 -18.83 12.12 -8.29
CA THR A 328 -18.06 10.92 -7.97
C THR A 328 -17.79 10.18 -9.26
N GLN A 329 -16.53 9.85 -9.52
CA GLN A 329 -16.13 8.98 -10.61
C GLN A 329 -15.64 7.64 -10.05
N ASP A 330 -16.26 6.56 -10.50
CA ASP A 330 -15.86 5.19 -10.20
C ASP A 330 -15.35 4.52 -11.48
N THR A 331 -14.24 3.81 -11.38
CA THR A 331 -13.74 2.93 -12.44
C THR A 331 -14.21 1.50 -12.18
N LEU A 332 -14.79 0.88 -13.20
CA LEU A 332 -15.31 -0.48 -13.17
C LEU A 332 -14.34 -1.41 -13.89
N TYR A 333 -13.85 -2.41 -13.17
CA TYR A 333 -12.99 -3.46 -13.71
C TYR A 333 -13.72 -4.80 -13.65
N GLN A 334 -13.83 -5.46 -14.79
CA GLN A 334 -14.24 -6.85 -14.88
C GLN A 334 -12.98 -7.70 -15.00
N ILE A 335 -12.72 -8.53 -14.00
CA ILE A 335 -11.54 -9.39 -13.95
C ILE A 335 -12.02 -10.83 -14.14
N PRO A 336 -11.47 -11.61 -15.08
CA PRO A 336 -11.92 -12.98 -15.28
C PRO A 336 -11.80 -13.83 -14.01
N GLU A 337 -12.80 -14.65 -13.74
CA GLU A 337 -12.92 -15.48 -12.55
C GLU A 337 -11.71 -16.42 -12.42
N GLU A 338 -11.28 -17.02 -13.54
CA GLU A 338 -10.14 -17.93 -13.60
C GLU A 338 -8.82 -17.26 -13.21
N GLU A 339 -8.68 -15.94 -13.41
CA GLU A 339 -7.46 -15.21 -13.02
C GLU A 339 -7.43 -14.86 -11.53
N VAL A 340 -8.58 -14.90 -10.85
CA VAL A 340 -8.69 -14.60 -9.41
C VAL A 340 -8.78 -15.87 -8.58
N PHE A 341 -9.58 -16.84 -9.03
CA PHE A 341 -9.89 -18.08 -8.32
C PHE A 341 -9.23 -19.32 -8.95
N GLY A 342 -8.86 -19.27 -10.24
CA GLY A 342 -8.17 -20.37 -10.94
C GLY A 342 -6.65 -20.38 -10.74
N ILE A 343 -6.17 -19.75 -9.67
CA ILE A 343 -4.74 -19.65 -9.37
C ILE A 343 -4.19 -20.95 -8.80
N SER A 344 -2.94 -21.26 -9.13
CA SER A 344 -2.21 -22.37 -8.53
C SER A 344 -0.71 -22.10 -8.57
N CYS A 345 0.02 -22.66 -7.60
CA CYS A 345 1.47 -22.72 -7.68
C CYS A 345 1.89 -23.99 -8.42
N PRO A 346 2.94 -23.93 -9.25
CA PRO A 346 3.52 -25.14 -9.81
C PRO A 346 3.97 -26.10 -8.68
N ARG A 347 4.12 -27.39 -8.99
CA ARG A 347 4.74 -28.30 -8.03
C ARG A 347 6.20 -27.86 -7.80
N PRO A 348 6.78 -28.05 -6.59
CA PRO A 348 8.16 -27.64 -6.32
C PRO A 348 9.18 -28.16 -7.34
N GLN A 349 8.97 -29.39 -7.85
CA GLN A 349 9.83 -29.99 -8.88
C GLN A 349 9.77 -29.25 -10.24
N MET A 350 8.66 -28.55 -10.51
CA MET A 350 8.44 -27.76 -11.71
C MET A 350 8.72 -26.27 -11.51
N ALA A 351 9.02 -25.80 -10.29
CA ALA A 351 9.22 -24.38 -10.02
C ALA A 351 10.35 -23.79 -10.86
N LEU A 352 11.51 -24.46 -10.93
CA LEU A 352 12.64 -24.01 -11.76
C LEU A 352 12.30 -23.98 -13.25
N GLN A 353 11.53 -24.95 -13.74
CA GLN A 353 11.03 -24.98 -15.13
C GLN A 353 10.06 -23.83 -15.43
N ASN A 354 9.38 -23.31 -14.41
CA ASN A 354 8.49 -22.15 -14.51
C ASN A 354 9.24 -20.82 -14.25
N GLY A 355 10.57 -20.84 -14.23
CA GLY A 355 11.41 -19.64 -14.12
C GLY A 355 11.65 -19.14 -12.70
N TYR A 356 11.24 -19.89 -11.67
CA TYR A 356 11.65 -19.56 -10.29
C TYR A 356 13.13 -19.88 -10.10
N ALA A 357 13.82 -19.14 -9.24
CA ALA A 357 15.25 -19.35 -8.97
C ALA A 357 15.54 -19.52 -7.48
N GLY A 358 16.74 -20.02 -7.15
CA GLY A 358 17.16 -20.28 -5.78
C GLY A 358 16.70 -21.64 -5.23
N PHE A 359 16.34 -21.68 -3.95
CA PHE A 359 15.97 -22.89 -3.22
C PHE A 359 14.45 -23.01 -3.03
N CYS A 360 13.76 -23.56 -4.04
CA CYS A 360 12.31 -23.66 -4.07
C CYS A 360 11.81 -25.08 -3.72
N THR A 361 12.00 -25.52 -2.48
CA THR A 361 11.86 -26.94 -2.10
C THR A 361 10.60 -27.27 -1.29
N GLN A 362 9.99 -26.29 -0.63
CA GLN A 362 8.84 -26.53 0.25
C GLN A 362 7.56 -26.77 -0.55
N ARG A 363 6.62 -27.52 0.03
CA ARG A 363 5.32 -27.77 -0.59
C ARG A 363 4.49 -26.48 -0.55
N THR A 364 3.82 -26.20 -1.67
CA THR A 364 2.90 -25.07 -1.78
C THR A 364 1.60 -25.35 -1.02
N PRO A 365 0.90 -24.30 -0.58
CA PRO A 365 -0.45 -24.45 -0.03
C PRO A 365 -1.41 -25.08 -1.04
N SER A 366 -2.51 -25.64 -0.55
CA SER A 366 -3.57 -26.14 -1.43
C SER A 366 -4.21 -24.98 -2.20
N VAL A 367 -4.83 -25.28 -3.34
CA VAL A 367 -5.51 -24.27 -4.18
C VAL A 367 -6.57 -23.52 -3.37
N GLU A 368 -7.31 -24.23 -2.51
CA GLU A 368 -8.34 -23.64 -1.66
C GLU A 368 -7.76 -22.59 -0.71
N HIS A 369 -6.65 -22.93 -0.05
CA HIS A 369 -5.97 -21.99 0.86
C HIS A 369 -5.38 -20.79 0.12
N MET A 370 -4.83 -21.01 -1.08
CA MET A 370 -4.32 -19.93 -1.94
C MET A 370 -5.44 -18.97 -2.30
N VAL A 371 -6.56 -19.51 -2.80
CA VAL A 371 -7.72 -18.73 -3.21
C VAL A 371 -8.22 -17.91 -2.04
N GLU A 372 -8.49 -18.52 -0.89
CA GLU A 372 -8.96 -17.83 0.32
C GLU A 372 -8.04 -16.69 0.77
N SER A 373 -6.72 -16.88 0.61
CA SER A 373 -5.70 -15.91 0.99
C SER A 373 -5.56 -14.76 -0.01
N LEU A 374 -5.64 -15.05 -1.31
CA LEU A 374 -5.22 -14.13 -2.37
C LEU A 374 -6.37 -13.47 -3.14
N TRP A 375 -7.56 -14.06 -3.22
CA TRP A 375 -8.61 -13.58 -4.13
C TRP A 375 -8.96 -12.11 -3.90
N LYS A 376 -8.96 -11.66 -2.63
CA LYS A 376 -9.24 -10.26 -2.25
C LYS A 376 -8.16 -9.30 -2.72
N VAL A 377 -6.94 -9.78 -2.93
CA VAL A 377 -5.82 -9.00 -3.45
C VAL A 377 -5.88 -9.01 -4.97
N LEU A 378 -5.95 -10.19 -5.59
CA LEU A 378 -5.96 -10.35 -7.04
C LEU A 378 -7.18 -9.68 -7.69
N GLY A 379 -8.36 -9.80 -7.08
CA GLY A 379 -9.58 -9.14 -7.54
C GLY A 379 -9.56 -7.62 -7.43
N ARG A 380 -8.51 -6.99 -6.86
CA ARG A 380 -8.33 -5.52 -6.83
C ARG A 380 -7.26 -5.02 -7.78
N VAL A 381 -6.58 -5.93 -8.47
CA VAL A 381 -5.45 -5.60 -9.33
C VAL A 381 -5.98 -5.66 -10.75
N PRO A 382 -6.15 -4.53 -11.47
CA PRO A 382 -6.78 -4.51 -12.79
C PRO A 382 -5.98 -5.23 -13.88
N TYR A 383 -4.65 -5.20 -13.77
CA TYR A 383 -3.73 -5.71 -14.79
C TYR A 383 -3.36 -7.18 -14.56
N ARG A 384 -3.41 -7.97 -15.62
CA ARG A 384 -3.17 -9.42 -15.58
C ARG A 384 -1.74 -9.75 -15.19
N GLU A 385 -0.78 -9.03 -15.74
CA GLU A 385 0.66 -9.20 -15.49
C GLU A 385 0.97 -9.04 -14.00
N CYS A 386 0.27 -8.11 -13.35
CA CYS A 386 0.44 -7.82 -11.93
C CYS A 386 -0.23 -8.86 -11.03
N ARG A 387 -1.38 -9.41 -11.45
CA ARG A 387 -1.97 -10.58 -10.79
C ARG A 387 -1.00 -11.76 -10.86
N GLN A 388 -0.40 -12.01 -12.02
CA GLN A 388 0.58 -13.09 -12.20
C GLN A 388 1.82 -12.89 -11.33
N GLU A 389 2.38 -11.69 -11.27
CA GLU A 389 3.51 -11.38 -10.40
C GLU A 389 3.19 -11.58 -8.92
N LEU A 390 2.00 -11.19 -8.47
CA LEU A 390 1.55 -11.42 -7.09
C LEU A 390 1.42 -12.90 -6.77
N VAL A 391 0.85 -13.70 -7.70
CA VAL A 391 0.80 -15.16 -7.56
C VAL A 391 2.21 -15.74 -7.49
N GLN A 392 3.12 -15.30 -8.37
CA GLN A 392 4.51 -15.74 -8.35
C GLN A 392 5.21 -15.41 -7.02
N GLY A 393 5.06 -14.19 -6.51
CA GLY A 393 5.62 -13.79 -5.22
C GLY A 393 5.07 -14.61 -4.06
N TYR A 394 3.76 -14.88 -4.06
CA TYR A 394 3.13 -15.73 -3.05
C TYR A 394 3.65 -17.18 -3.13
N CYS A 395 3.76 -17.75 -4.33
CA CYS A 395 4.33 -19.09 -4.52
C CYS A 395 5.78 -19.16 -4.06
N ALA A 396 6.61 -18.17 -4.42
CA ALA A 396 8.01 -18.09 -4.01
C ALA A 396 8.16 -18.07 -2.47
N TYR A 397 7.33 -17.27 -1.78
CA TYR A 397 7.28 -17.24 -0.32
C TYR A 397 6.97 -18.63 0.26
N HIS A 398 5.99 -19.34 -0.30
CA HIS A 398 5.63 -20.67 0.18
C HIS A 398 6.59 -21.78 -0.20
N TYR A 399 7.35 -21.65 -1.29
CA TYR A 399 8.44 -22.57 -1.60
C TYR A 399 9.61 -22.43 -0.63
N ASN A 400 9.77 -21.26 -0.02
CA ASN A 400 10.83 -20.98 0.95
C ASN A 400 10.50 -19.79 1.85
N LEU A 401 9.99 -20.08 3.05
CA LEU A 401 9.61 -19.05 4.02
C LEU A 401 10.78 -18.17 4.51
N THR A 402 12.03 -18.57 4.28
CA THR A 402 13.22 -17.76 4.62
C THR A 402 13.66 -16.85 3.46
N GLY A 403 12.90 -16.80 2.36
CA GLY A 403 13.19 -15.95 1.21
C GLY A 403 14.24 -16.50 0.25
N GLY A 404 14.58 -17.79 0.35
CA GLY A 404 15.57 -18.43 -0.54
C GLY A 404 15.07 -18.75 -1.94
N CYS A 405 13.77 -18.61 -2.22
CA CYS A 405 13.18 -18.81 -3.54
C CYS A 405 12.73 -17.46 -4.10
N VAL A 406 13.07 -17.17 -5.36
CA VAL A 406 12.83 -15.88 -6.02
C VAL A 406 11.84 -16.09 -7.17
N PRO A 407 10.79 -15.24 -7.28
CA PRO A 407 9.80 -15.38 -8.34
C PRO A 407 10.37 -15.00 -9.71
N PRO A 408 9.83 -15.56 -10.81
CA PRO A 408 10.31 -15.33 -12.17
C PRO A 408 10.38 -13.84 -12.57
N ALA A 409 9.45 -13.01 -12.09
CA ALA A 409 9.45 -11.57 -12.37
C ALA A 409 10.75 -10.84 -11.94
N PHE A 410 11.51 -11.40 -11.00
CA PHE A 410 12.75 -10.81 -10.46
C PHE A 410 14.02 -11.56 -10.90
N VAL A 411 13.88 -12.54 -11.78
CA VAL A 411 14.98 -13.37 -12.27
C VAL A 411 15.22 -13.09 -13.75
N GLU A 412 16.47 -12.97 -14.14
CA GLU A 412 16.87 -12.98 -15.54
C GLU A 412 16.86 -14.43 -16.06
N GLN A 413 15.98 -14.72 -17.01
CA GLN A 413 15.92 -16.05 -17.60
C GLN A 413 17.11 -16.26 -18.56
N PRO A 414 17.78 -17.42 -18.52
CA PRO A 414 18.86 -17.72 -19.45
C PRO A 414 18.39 -17.61 -20.90
N VAL A 415 19.15 -16.91 -21.74
CA VAL A 415 18.80 -16.66 -23.16
C VAL A 415 18.71 -17.95 -23.98
N ASP A 416 19.48 -18.97 -23.57
CA ASP A 416 19.48 -20.30 -24.18
C ASP A 416 18.30 -21.19 -23.73
N GLY A 417 17.44 -20.68 -22.84
CA GLY A 417 16.32 -21.44 -22.26
C GLY A 417 16.75 -22.51 -21.27
N THR A 418 18.02 -22.51 -20.83
CA THR A 418 18.48 -23.44 -19.80
C THR A 418 17.78 -23.15 -18.47
N ILE A 419 17.54 -24.21 -17.70
CA ILE A 419 16.94 -24.10 -16.38
C ILE A 419 18.04 -23.71 -15.39
N ALA A 420 17.83 -22.63 -14.64
CA ALA A 420 18.76 -22.19 -13.60
C ALA A 420 19.04 -23.32 -12.60
N ARG A 421 20.29 -23.48 -12.18
CA ARG A 421 20.64 -24.52 -11.20
C ARG A 421 20.07 -24.13 -9.83
N PRO A 422 19.66 -25.11 -9.00
CA PRO A 422 19.24 -24.84 -7.64
C PRO A 422 20.29 -24.00 -6.88
N GLY A 423 19.85 -22.90 -6.27
CA GLY A 423 20.71 -21.98 -5.52
C GLY A 423 21.39 -20.89 -6.36
N GLU A 424 21.42 -20.99 -7.68
CA GLU A 424 21.85 -19.90 -8.55
C GLU A 424 20.69 -18.89 -8.72
N ILE A 425 20.99 -17.61 -8.56
CA ILE A 425 20.03 -16.52 -8.72
C ILE A 425 20.69 -15.42 -9.54
N HIS A 426 20.16 -15.19 -10.74
CA HIS A 426 20.51 -14.06 -11.57
C HIS A 426 19.37 -13.05 -11.50
N PHE A 427 19.54 -11.98 -10.73
CA PHE A 427 18.49 -10.99 -10.54
C PHE A 427 18.31 -10.14 -11.80
N SER A 428 17.05 -9.92 -12.20
CA SER A 428 16.75 -9.01 -13.29
C SER A 428 16.94 -7.55 -12.87
N PHE A 429 17.02 -6.64 -13.84
CA PHE A 429 17.07 -5.19 -13.56
C PHE A 429 15.86 -4.69 -12.77
N LYS A 430 14.75 -5.44 -12.77
CA LYS A 430 13.57 -5.13 -11.96
C LYS A 430 13.85 -5.26 -10.47
N ALA A 431 14.71 -6.20 -10.07
CA ALA A 431 15.06 -6.45 -8.68
C ALA A 431 16.26 -5.63 -8.22
N MET A 432 17.30 -5.53 -9.06
CA MET A 432 18.57 -4.89 -8.72
C MET A 432 18.98 -3.87 -9.79
N PRO A 433 19.64 -2.76 -9.41
CA PRO A 433 20.29 -1.88 -10.38
C PRO A 433 21.23 -2.65 -11.30
N LYS A 434 21.45 -2.14 -12.52
CA LYS A 434 22.58 -2.58 -13.33
C LYS A 434 23.83 -2.28 -12.54
N PRO A 435 24.70 -3.27 -12.28
CA PRO A 435 25.97 -3.00 -11.63
C PRO A 435 26.71 -1.94 -12.44
N GLY A 436 27.07 -0.83 -11.79
CA GLY A 436 28.07 0.06 -12.33
C GLY A 436 29.43 -0.63 -12.40
N PRO A 437 30.43 -0.03 -13.07
CA PRO A 437 31.83 -0.45 -12.92
C PRO A 437 32.16 -0.57 -11.43
N ARG A 438 32.72 -1.72 -11.04
CA ARG A 438 33.21 -1.92 -9.68
C ARG A 438 34.47 -1.09 -9.52
N LEU A 439 34.49 -0.28 -8.48
CA LEU A 439 35.60 0.59 -8.14
C LEU A 439 36.86 -0.25 -7.88
N ASP A 440 38.00 0.21 -8.39
CA ASP A 440 39.28 -0.27 -7.89
C ASP A 440 39.49 0.29 -6.47
N LEU A 441 39.45 -0.59 -5.47
CA LEU A 441 39.67 -0.22 -4.08
C LEU A 441 41.15 -0.05 -3.73
N SER A 442 42.08 -0.27 -4.67
CA SER A 442 43.51 -0.17 -4.41
C SER A 442 43.92 1.21 -3.88
N GLU A 443 43.37 2.30 -4.41
CA GLU A 443 43.60 3.66 -3.90
C GLU A 443 43.02 3.86 -2.50
N HIS A 444 41.83 3.29 -2.23
CA HIS A 444 41.25 3.34 -0.89
C HIS A 444 42.13 2.60 0.13
N GLU A 445 42.65 1.43 -0.24
CA GLU A 445 43.57 0.65 0.59
C GLU A 445 44.89 1.40 0.83
N LYS A 446 45.42 2.11 -0.17
CA LYS A 446 46.59 3.00 0.00
C LYS A 446 46.31 4.11 1.01
N VAL A 447 45.14 4.75 0.92
CA VAL A 447 44.71 5.81 1.85
C VAL A 447 44.56 5.28 3.27
N LEU A 448 44.00 4.07 3.44
CA LEU A 448 43.89 3.43 4.76
C LEU A 448 45.26 3.03 5.35
N GLY A 449 46.27 2.84 4.50
CA GLY A 449 47.65 2.60 4.90
C GLY A 449 48.43 3.85 5.33
N ASP A 450 47.89 5.05 5.11
CA ASP A 450 48.56 6.31 5.48
C ASP A 450 48.58 6.49 7.02
N PRO A 451 49.74 6.72 7.66
CA PRO A 451 49.84 6.93 9.11
C PRO A 451 49.06 8.16 9.61
N HIS A 452 48.69 9.07 8.72
CA HIS A 452 47.91 10.26 8.96
C HIS A 452 46.48 10.17 8.42
N VAL A 453 45.97 8.97 8.13
CA VAL A 453 44.59 8.76 7.62
C VAL A 453 43.53 9.51 8.44
N SER A 454 43.73 9.65 9.76
CA SER A 454 42.83 10.39 10.65
C SER A 454 42.76 11.90 10.39
N LEU A 455 43.74 12.46 9.67
CA LEU A 455 43.80 13.87 9.28
C LEU A 455 43.18 14.11 7.90
N ILE A 456 42.88 13.05 7.15
CA ILE A 456 42.26 13.15 5.82
C ILE A 456 40.78 13.50 6.03
N PRO A 457 40.30 14.65 5.53
CA PRO A 457 38.93 15.08 5.72
C PRO A 457 37.96 14.12 5.03
N ALA A 458 36.93 13.69 5.76
CA ALA A 458 35.89 12.83 5.20
C ALA A 458 35.14 13.56 4.07
N ARG A 459 35.00 12.88 2.92
CA ARG A 459 34.06 13.29 1.88
C ARG A 459 32.72 12.60 2.13
N LEU A 460 31.65 13.39 2.16
CA LEU A 460 30.30 12.89 2.34
C LEU A 460 29.61 12.75 0.98
N GLY A 461 28.87 11.66 0.84
CA GLY A 461 27.90 11.47 -0.23
C GLY A 461 26.48 11.62 0.31
N PHE A 462 25.70 12.48 -0.32
CA PHE A 462 24.31 12.74 0.03
C PHE A 462 23.39 12.05 -0.97
N LEU A 463 22.55 11.16 -0.45
CA LEU A 463 21.46 10.54 -1.17
C LEU A 463 20.19 11.32 -0.89
N ILE A 464 19.58 11.86 -1.94
CA ILE A 464 18.37 12.68 -1.80
C ILE A 464 17.25 12.05 -2.63
N LEU A 465 16.15 11.68 -1.96
CA LEU A 465 14.92 11.22 -2.62
C LEU A 465 13.93 12.39 -2.66
N ALA A 466 13.51 12.79 -3.85
CA ALA A 466 12.60 13.91 -4.06
C ALA A 466 11.35 13.46 -4.84
N HIS A 467 10.20 14.04 -4.52
CA HIS A 467 8.96 13.81 -5.28
C HIS A 467 8.11 15.08 -5.46
N THR A 468 8.36 16.11 -4.65
CA THR A 468 7.65 17.40 -4.69
C THR A 468 8.57 18.55 -4.29
N SER A 469 8.13 19.78 -4.56
CA SER A 469 8.68 21.03 -4.01
C SER A 469 10.19 21.28 -4.29
N PRO A 470 10.57 21.51 -5.56
CA PRO A 470 11.95 21.87 -5.95
C PRO A 470 12.56 22.99 -5.09
N LYS A 471 11.78 24.02 -4.74
CA LYS A 471 12.23 25.14 -3.89
C LYS A 471 12.73 24.72 -2.50
N THR A 472 12.11 23.71 -1.90
CA THR A 472 12.56 23.19 -0.59
C THR A 472 13.86 22.40 -0.76
N LEU A 473 14.01 21.70 -1.88
CA LEU A 473 15.25 21.03 -2.22
C LEU A 473 16.39 22.04 -2.47
N ASP A 474 16.14 23.15 -3.16
CA ASP A 474 17.10 24.26 -3.31
C ASP A 474 17.59 24.75 -1.95
N GLN A 475 16.66 25.01 -1.02
CA GLN A 475 17.00 25.46 0.34
C GLN A 475 17.84 24.42 1.10
N LEU A 476 17.50 23.13 0.97
CA LEU A 476 18.27 22.04 1.55
C LEU A 476 19.69 22.02 0.97
N LEU A 477 19.80 21.99 -0.37
CA LEU A 477 21.09 21.96 -1.07
C LEU A 477 21.94 23.15 -0.65
N ARG A 478 21.43 24.39 -0.68
CA ARG A 478 22.18 25.58 -0.23
C ARG A 478 22.68 25.47 1.22
N SER A 479 21.96 24.77 2.09
CA SER A 479 22.33 24.61 3.49
C SER A 479 23.46 23.59 3.67
N VAL A 480 23.39 22.47 2.95
CA VAL A 480 24.36 21.36 3.10
C VAL A 480 25.50 21.39 2.09
N TYR A 481 25.38 22.17 1.01
CA TYR A 481 26.30 22.14 -0.12
C TYR A 481 27.73 22.48 0.30
N ARG A 482 28.66 21.63 -0.11
CA ARG A 482 30.11 21.83 -0.04
C ARG A 482 30.71 21.30 -1.34
N PRO A 483 31.71 21.98 -1.91
CA PRO A 483 32.29 21.60 -3.21
C PRO A 483 33.01 20.25 -3.21
N TYR A 484 33.40 19.73 -2.04
CA TYR A 484 34.12 18.46 -1.88
C TYR A 484 33.20 17.28 -1.47
N PHE A 485 31.89 17.51 -1.35
CA PHE A 485 30.89 16.47 -1.13
C PHE A 485 30.20 16.13 -2.45
N HIS A 486 29.55 14.98 -2.50
CA HIS A 486 28.79 14.54 -3.67
C HIS A 486 27.31 14.44 -3.34
N TYR A 487 26.45 14.79 -4.28
CA TYR A 487 25.01 14.78 -4.12
C TYR A 487 24.40 14.04 -5.28
N VAL A 488 23.60 13.01 -4.98
CA VAL A 488 22.86 12.29 -6.00
C VAL A 488 21.38 12.35 -5.64
N ILE A 489 20.59 12.85 -6.57
CA ILE A 489 19.17 13.15 -6.39
C ILE A 489 18.37 12.17 -7.24
N HIS A 490 17.63 11.29 -6.60
CA HIS A 490 16.54 10.55 -7.23
C HIS A 490 15.27 11.39 -7.18
N VAL A 491 14.60 11.50 -8.31
CA VAL A 491 13.27 12.12 -8.38
C VAL A 491 12.26 11.02 -8.71
N ASP A 492 11.13 10.96 -8.01
CA ASP A 492 10.05 10.01 -8.30
C ASP A 492 9.71 10.03 -9.80
N TYR A 493 9.54 8.86 -10.39
CA TYR A 493 9.33 8.74 -11.83
C TYR A 493 8.13 9.56 -12.34
N ARG A 494 7.10 9.76 -11.51
CA ARG A 494 5.88 10.50 -11.87
C ARG A 494 6.08 12.01 -11.86
N ALA A 495 7.15 12.50 -11.23
CA ALA A 495 7.36 13.91 -10.94
C ALA A 495 8.28 14.58 -11.98
N ASP A 496 7.91 14.51 -13.26
CA ASP A 496 8.70 15.09 -14.36
C ASP A 496 8.95 16.59 -14.18
N SER A 497 7.92 17.37 -13.88
CA SER A 497 8.08 18.83 -13.69
C SER A 497 9.03 19.15 -12.54
N VAL A 498 9.00 18.35 -11.47
CA VAL A 498 9.93 18.47 -10.34
C VAL A 498 11.35 18.17 -10.80
N ARG A 499 11.54 17.13 -11.63
CA ARG A 499 12.86 16.78 -12.18
C ARG A 499 13.41 17.89 -13.05
N ASP A 500 12.61 18.41 -13.97
CA ASP A 500 13.00 19.46 -14.90
C ASP A 500 13.42 20.74 -14.13
N GLU A 501 12.61 21.16 -13.15
CA GLU A 501 12.94 22.31 -12.28
C GLU A 501 14.24 22.10 -11.47
N ILE A 502 14.50 20.88 -10.99
CA ILE A 502 15.74 20.56 -10.27
C ILE A 502 16.93 20.56 -11.24
N MET A 503 16.79 20.01 -12.45
CA MET A 503 17.83 20.02 -13.47
C MET A 503 18.18 21.45 -13.90
N ASP A 504 17.18 22.31 -14.09
CA ASP A 504 17.38 23.73 -14.38
C ASP A 504 18.14 24.44 -13.25
N MET A 505 17.74 24.19 -12.00
CA MET A 505 18.41 24.75 -10.81
C MET A 505 19.87 24.29 -10.69
N VAL A 506 20.15 23.01 -10.91
CA VAL A 506 21.53 22.49 -10.90
C VAL A 506 22.35 23.10 -12.04
N SER A 507 21.75 23.25 -13.22
CA SER A 507 22.41 23.88 -14.38
C SER A 507 22.77 25.36 -14.11
N GLN A 508 21.94 26.09 -13.38
CA GLN A 508 22.21 27.48 -12.98
C GLN A 508 23.40 27.62 -12.02
N LEU A 509 23.84 26.54 -11.35
CA LEU A 509 25.05 26.56 -10.52
C LEU A 509 26.34 26.56 -11.36
N GLY A 510 26.26 26.26 -12.67
CA GLY A 510 27.40 26.18 -13.58
C GLY A 510 28.45 25.20 -13.08
N ASP A 511 29.72 25.62 -13.07
CA ASP A 511 30.83 24.81 -12.57
C ASP A 511 30.67 24.40 -11.10
N LYS A 512 29.87 25.12 -10.30
CA LYS A 512 29.59 24.73 -8.90
C LYS A 512 28.60 23.56 -8.81
N GLY A 513 27.95 23.16 -9.89
CA GLY A 513 26.99 22.05 -9.90
C GLY A 513 27.61 20.68 -10.24
N HIS A 514 28.91 20.60 -10.57
CA HIS A 514 29.53 19.38 -11.12
C HIS A 514 29.47 18.15 -10.18
N ASN A 515 29.37 18.38 -8.87
CA ASN A 515 29.26 17.35 -7.84
C ASN A 515 27.81 17.04 -7.44
N ILE A 516 26.82 17.62 -8.13
CA ILE A 516 25.39 17.33 -7.97
C ILE A 516 24.91 16.59 -9.23
N ARG A 517 24.41 15.36 -9.06
CA ARG A 517 23.81 14.58 -10.13
C ARG A 517 22.33 14.35 -9.86
N VAL A 518 21.50 14.60 -10.86
CA VAL A 518 20.10 14.18 -10.86
C VAL A 518 20.02 12.90 -11.67
N LEU A 519 19.51 11.83 -11.09
CA LEU A 519 19.36 10.57 -11.83
C LEU A 519 18.43 10.79 -13.03
N PRO A 520 18.74 10.16 -14.18
CA PRO A 520 17.86 10.24 -15.34
C PRO A 520 16.52 9.52 -15.05
N LYS A 521 15.48 9.85 -15.82
CA LYS A 521 14.13 9.34 -15.58
C LYS A 521 14.05 7.81 -15.72
N GLU A 522 14.85 7.23 -16.61
CA GLU A 522 14.91 5.80 -16.90
C GLU A 522 15.47 5.00 -15.71
N ARG A 523 16.22 5.66 -14.83
CA ARG A 523 16.76 5.09 -13.56
C ARG A 523 15.94 5.51 -12.34
N SER A 524 14.75 6.08 -12.55
CA SER A 524 13.85 6.51 -11.50
C SER A 524 12.66 5.56 -11.34
N PHE A 525 12.10 5.49 -10.13
CA PHE A 525 11.03 4.55 -9.77
C PHE A 525 9.87 5.28 -9.10
N VAL A 526 8.73 4.60 -9.01
CA VAL A 526 7.56 5.08 -8.27
C VAL A 526 7.76 4.73 -6.80
N ALA A 527 8.39 5.63 -6.05
CA ALA A 527 8.71 5.43 -4.64
C ALA A 527 7.48 5.76 -3.76
N SER A 528 6.43 4.93 -3.89
CA SER A 528 5.24 5.04 -3.05
C SER A 528 5.58 4.82 -1.57
N TRP A 529 4.84 5.46 -0.67
CA TRP A 529 5.11 5.36 0.76
C TRP A 529 5.10 3.91 1.24
N GLY A 530 6.19 3.49 1.90
CA GLY A 530 6.36 2.12 2.41
C GLY A 530 6.56 1.05 1.32
N SER A 531 6.81 1.43 0.06
CA SER A 531 7.08 0.46 -1.00
C SER A 531 8.54 0.02 -1.03
N PHE A 532 8.77 -1.18 -1.58
CA PHE A 532 10.11 -1.68 -1.90
C PHE A 532 10.87 -0.75 -2.85
N ASP A 533 10.18 0.01 -3.69
CA ASP A 533 10.81 0.93 -4.64
C ASP A 533 11.57 2.08 -3.96
N ILE A 534 11.30 2.38 -2.67
CA ILE A 534 12.14 3.30 -1.88
C ILE A 534 13.54 2.70 -1.72
N VAL A 535 13.63 1.43 -1.29
CA VAL A 535 14.91 0.73 -1.14
C VAL A 535 15.61 0.61 -2.49
N ARG A 536 14.86 0.34 -3.57
CA ARG A 536 15.42 0.32 -4.92
C ARG A 536 15.98 1.67 -5.36
N ALA A 537 15.24 2.75 -5.10
CA ALA A 537 15.73 4.12 -5.35
C ALA A 537 17.00 4.41 -4.56
N GLU A 538 17.07 3.98 -3.30
CA GLU A 538 18.28 4.13 -2.48
C GLU A 538 19.47 3.36 -3.06
N LEU A 539 19.27 2.11 -3.49
CA LEU A 539 20.31 1.29 -4.10
C LEU A 539 20.82 1.89 -5.42
N GLU A 540 19.92 2.47 -6.23
CA GLU A 540 20.28 3.11 -7.50
C GLU A 540 21.07 4.40 -7.30
N VAL A 541 20.67 5.22 -6.33
CA VAL A 541 21.46 6.39 -5.96
C VAL A 541 22.81 5.98 -5.39
N ARG A 542 22.84 4.97 -4.51
CA ARG A 542 24.10 4.46 -3.96
C ARG A 542 25.05 3.97 -5.05
N SER A 543 24.54 3.22 -6.03
CA SER A 543 25.34 2.75 -7.15
C SER A 543 25.93 3.91 -7.97
N ASP A 544 25.22 5.03 -8.10
CA ASP A 544 25.75 6.22 -8.81
C ASP A 544 26.76 7.00 -7.98
N LEU A 545 26.51 7.08 -6.67
CA LEU A 545 27.39 7.73 -5.72
C LEU A 545 28.73 7.01 -5.61
N ASP A 546 28.72 5.68 -5.61
CA ASP A 546 29.94 4.86 -5.61
C ASP A 546 30.79 5.20 -6.85
N MET A 547 30.20 5.30 -8.05
CA MET A 547 30.90 5.73 -9.28
C MET A 547 31.49 7.14 -9.20
N LEU A 548 30.90 8.03 -8.40
CA LEU A 548 31.35 9.42 -8.26
C LEU A 548 32.56 9.58 -7.32
N LEU A 549 32.64 8.74 -6.30
CA LEU A 549 33.66 8.85 -5.26
C LEU A 549 35.04 8.33 -5.72
N TYR A 550 35.08 7.53 -6.79
CA TYR A 550 36.31 6.96 -7.33
C TYR A 550 36.28 7.00 -8.86
N PRO A 551 36.51 8.18 -9.48
CA PRO A 551 36.74 8.28 -10.91
C PRO A 551 38.04 7.55 -11.28
N ASP A 552 38.01 6.77 -12.37
CA ASP A 552 39.14 5.98 -12.92
C ASP A 552 40.44 6.79 -13.13
#